data_AF-A0A1V5NAL0-F1
#
_entry.id   AF-A0A1V5NAL0-F1
#
_cell.length_a   1.000
_cell.length_b   1.000
_cell.length_c   1.000
_cell.angle_alpha   90.00
_cell.angle_beta   90.00
_cell.angle_gamma   90.00
#
_symmetry.space_group_name_H-M   'P 1'
#
loop_
_entity.id
_entity.type
_entity.pdbx_description
1 polymer ?
#
loop_
_entity_poly.entity_id
_entity_poly.type
_entity_poly.pdbx_seq_one_letter_code
_entity_poly.pdbx_strand_id
1 'polypeptide(L)'
;MKSPTLNETTTANKGKPASNPHIGKYEVVSSSYLSNSSFAGYSSKAWYLFADPNRLPALEVAFLNGIDQPTVEKTDADFNTLGIQFRGFIDFGVREQDYRGAVKFKGEA
;
A
#
# COMPACT_ATOMS: atom_id res chain seq x y z
N MET A 1 5.52 -13.40 -5.71
CA MET A 1 6.13 -14.73 -5.37
C MET A 1 6.89 -15.26 -6.59
N LYS A 2 8.17 -15.62 -6.47
CA LYS A 2 9.04 -15.98 -7.62
C LYS A 2 9.27 -17.49 -7.81
N SER A 3 8.73 -18.35 -6.94
CA SER A 3 8.94 -19.81 -7.07
C SER A 3 8.16 -20.36 -8.28
N PRO A 4 8.84 -20.99 -9.27
CA PRO A 4 8.21 -21.56 -10.45
C PRO A 4 7.53 -22.90 -10.18
N THR A 5 7.95 -23.61 -9.15
CA THR A 5 7.49 -24.97 -8.87
C THR A 5 6.82 -25.09 -7.49
N LEU A 6 5.85 -26.00 -7.41
CA LEU A 6 5.20 -26.43 -6.17
C LEU A 6 5.80 -27.78 -5.71
N ASN A 7 5.67 -28.07 -4.41
CA ASN A 7 6.01 -29.39 -3.89
C ASN A 7 4.96 -30.40 -4.33
N GLU A 8 5.37 -31.44 -5.06
CA GLU A 8 4.46 -32.45 -5.59
C GLU A 8 4.19 -33.59 -4.60
N THR A 9 3.00 -34.18 -4.68
CA THR A 9 2.67 -35.39 -3.91
C THR A 9 3.35 -36.63 -4.51
N THR A 10 3.87 -37.49 -3.64
CA THR A 10 4.48 -38.77 -4.05
C THR A 10 3.44 -39.89 -4.25
N THR A 11 2.18 -39.66 -3.87
CA THR A 11 1.09 -40.64 -3.96
C THR A 11 0.76 -41.04 -5.40
N ALA A 12 0.61 -42.34 -5.64
CA ALA A 12 0.23 -42.89 -6.95
C ALA A 12 -1.21 -42.47 -7.33
N ASN A 13 -1.46 -42.29 -8.64
CA ASN A 13 -2.77 -41.95 -9.22
C ASN A 13 -3.41 -40.64 -8.70
N LYS A 14 -2.60 -39.67 -8.25
CA LYS A 14 -3.04 -38.31 -7.91
C LYS A 14 -2.43 -37.31 -8.89
N GLY A 15 -3.18 -36.24 -9.20
CA GLY A 15 -2.69 -35.16 -10.05
C GLY A 15 -1.47 -34.49 -9.41
N LYS A 16 -0.42 -34.29 -10.22
CA LYS A 16 0.85 -33.68 -9.81
C LYS A 16 1.11 -32.42 -10.66
N PRO A 17 0.47 -31.29 -10.31
CA PRO A 17 0.74 -30.03 -10.99
C PRO A 17 2.05 -29.42 -10.44
N ALA A 18 3.13 -29.55 -11.22
CA ALA A 18 4.44 -29.01 -10.84
C ALA A 18 4.51 -27.48 -10.90
N SER A 19 3.74 -26.88 -11.81
CA SER A 19 3.78 -25.45 -12.08
C SER A 19 2.95 -24.66 -11.09
N ASN A 20 3.52 -23.61 -10.52
CA ASN A 20 2.81 -22.71 -9.62
C ASN A 20 1.83 -21.80 -10.40
N PRO A 21 0.49 -21.96 -10.24
CA PRO A 21 -0.47 -21.13 -10.97
C PRO A 21 -0.52 -19.68 -10.48
N HIS A 22 0.20 -19.34 -9.41
CA HIS A 22 0.28 -17.99 -8.86
C HIS A 22 1.61 -17.28 -9.16
N ILE A 23 2.51 -17.89 -9.94
CA ILE A 23 3.74 -17.24 -10.35
C ILE A 23 3.43 -15.93 -11.10
N GLY A 24 4.13 -14.85 -10.74
CA GLY A 24 3.99 -13.54 -11.39
C GLY A 24 2.66 -12.81 -11.16
N LYS A 25 1.67 -13.41 -10.50
CA LYS A 25 0.34 -12.79 -10.29
C LYS A 25 0.33 -11.68 -9.24
N TYR A 26 1.28 -11.69 -8.30
CA TYR A 26 1.28 -10.79 -7.15
C TYR A 26 2.62 -10.09 -6.98
N GLU A 27 2.54 -8.78 -6.82
CA GLU A 27 3.60 -7.92 -6.31
C GLU A 27 3.48 -7.80 -4.79
N VAL A 28 4.61 -7.94 -4.09
CA VAL A 28 4.65 -7.81 -2.63
C VAL A 28 5.18 -6.43 -2.30
N VAL A 29 4.37 -5.64 -1.62
CA VAL A 29 4.74 -4.33 -1.10
C VAL A 29 4.78 -4.41 0.42
N SER A 30 5.87 -3.94 1.03
CA SER A 30 6.03 -3.88 2.48
C SER A 30 6.02 -2.43 2.95
N SER A 31 5.28 -2.14 4.03
CA SER A 31 5.29 -0.85 4.69
C SER A 31 5.40 -1.01 6.20
N SER A 32 6.32 -0.27 6.83
CA SER A 32 6.50 -0.23 8.29
C SER A 32 5.30 0.39 9.02
N TYR A 33 4.47 1.15 8.32
CA TYR A 33 3.28 1.80 8.88
C TYR A 33 2.26 0.78 9.40
N LEU A 34 2.21 -0.42 8.81
CA LEU A 34 1.23 -1.42 9.20
C LEU A 34 1.44 -1.96 10.63
N SER A 35 2.70 -2.00 11.08
CA SER A 35 3.09 -2.39 12.43
C SER A 35 3.22 -1.21 13.42
N ASN A 36 2.94 0.02 12.98
CA ASN A 36 3.14 1.20 13.82
C ASN A 36 1.99 1.34 14.85
N SER A 37 2.33 1.19 16.13
CA SER A 37 1.38 1.22 17.25
C SER A 37 0.71 2.58 17.48
N SER A 38 1.19 3.65 16.85
CA SER A 38 0.54 4.96 16.90
C SER A 38 -0.73 5.03 16.05
N PHE A 39 -0.95 4.11 15.11
CA PHE A 39 -2.17 4.08 14.29
C PHE A 39 -3.26 3.20 14.91
N ALA A 40 -4.50 3.68 14.89
CA ALA A 40 -5.64 2.85 15.24
C ALA A 40 -5.76 1.66 14.28
N GLY A 41 -5.97 0.45 14.81
CA GLY A 41 -6.13 -0.77 14.00
C GLY A 41 -4.84 -1.35 13.40
N TYR A 42 -3.67 -0.92 13.88
CA TYR A 42 -2.37 -1.47 13.50
C TYR A 42 -2.27 -2.97 13.77
N SER A 43 -1.43 -3.66 13.00
CA SER A 43 -1.11 -5.07 13.22
C SER A 43 0.19 -5.44 12.54
N SER A 44 1.10 -6.07 13.26
CA SER A 44 2.35 -6.61 12.69
C SER A 44 2.15 -7.90 11.89
N LYS A 45 0.95 -8.48 11.89
CA LYS A 45 0.64 -9.75 11.22
C LYS A 45 -0.36 -9.62 10.08
N ALA A 46 -1.25 -8.62 10.17
CA ALA A 46 -2.26 -8.43 9.15
C ALA A 46 -1.61 -8.08 7.81
N TRP A 47 -2.27 -8.44 6.72
CA TRP A 47 -1.85 -8.10 5.37
C TRP A 47 -3.08 -7.89 4.48
N TYR A 48 -2.87 -7.21 3.36
CA TYR A 48 -3.93 -6.82 2.44
C TYR A 48 -3.64 -7.38 1.05
N LEU A 49 -4.69 -7.82 0.38
CA LEU A 49 -4.67 -8.14 -1.04
C LEU A 49 -5.49 -7.11 -1.79
N PHE A 50 -4.87 -6.46 -2.77
CA PHE A 50 -5.52 -5.49 -3.64
C PHE A 50 -5.75 -6.06 -5.04
N ALA A 51 -6.86 -5.71 -5.65
CA ALA A 51 -7.09 -5.91 -7.07
C ALA A 51 -6.25 -4.92 -7.90
N ASP A 52 -6.11 -5.20 -9.20
CA ASP A 52 -5.53 -4.24 -10.13
C ASP A 52 -6.40 -2.97 -10.15
N PRO A 53 -5.84 -1.78 -9.83
CA PRO A 53 -6.60 -0.54 -9.79
C PRO A 53 -7.20 -0.15 -11.14
N ASN A 54 -6.63 -0.61 -12.27
CA ASN A 54 -7.20 -0.39 -13.60
C ASN A 54 -8.49 -1.18 -13.83
N ARG A 55 -8.74 -2.23 -13.02
CA ARG A 55 -9.93 -3.07 -13.10
C ARG A 55 -10.93 -2.73 -12.01
N LEU A 56 -10.46 -2.59 -10.77
CA LEU A 56 -11.32 -2.26 -9.62
C LEU A 56 -10.49 -1.57 -8.53
N PRO A 57 -10.51 -0.23 -8.45
CA PRO A 57 -9.76 0.49 -7.44
C PRO A 57 -10.43 0.35 -6.06
N ALA A 58 -9.62 0.04 -5.05
CA ALA A 58 -10.06 0.04 -3.65
C ALA A 58 -9.95 1.42 -3.01
N LEU A 59 -8.90 2.17 -3.38
CA LEU A 59 -8.56 3.47 -2.85
C LEU A 59 -8.26 4.40 -4.02
N GLU A 60 -8.70 5.65 -3.90
CA GLU A 60 -8.37 6.73 -4.81
C GLU A 60 -7.60 7.82 -4.07
N VAL A 61 -6.57 8.34 -4.74
CA VAL A 61 -5.82 9.51 -4.31
C VAL A 61 -5.99 10.59 -5.36
N ALA A 62 -6.47 11.76 -4.94
CA ALA A 62 -6.66 12.91 -5.80
C ALA A 62 -5.79 14.07 -5.34
N PHE A 63 -5.09 14.71 -6.27
CA PHE A 63 -4.28 15.89 -6.02
C PHE A 63 -4.99 17.13 -6.54
N LEU A 64 -5.08 18.17 -5.71
CA LEU A 64 -5.74 19.41 -6.09
C LEU A 64 -4.99 20.05 -7.26
N ASN A 65 -5.73 20.42 -8.31
CA ASN A 65 -5.18 20.98 -9.56
C ASN A 65 -4.12 20.07 -10.25
N GLY A 66 -4.08 18.77 -9.92
CA GLY A 66 -3.09 17.83 -10.46
C GLY A 66 -1.66 18.07 -9.95
N ILE A 67 -1.47 18.82 -8.88
CA ILE A 67 -0.15 19.07 -8.27
C ILE A 67 0.16 17.94 -7.28
N ASP A 68 0.99 16.99 -7.69
CA ASP A 68 1.39 15.83 -6.89
C ASP A 68 2.65 16.05 -6.04
N GLN A 69 3.25 17.24 -6.14
CA GLN A 69 4.43 17.63 -5.38
C GLN A 69 4.10 18.66 -4.30
N PRO A 70 4.76 18.59 -3.12
CA PRO A 70 4.59 19.59 -2.09
C PRO A 70 5.17 20.94 -2.52
N THR A 71 4.44 22.01 -2.23
CA THR A 71 4.91 23.39 -2.41
C THR A 71 5.63 23.83 -1.15
N VAL A 72 6.82 24.42 -1.32
CA VAL A 72 7.61 25.01 -0.22
C VAL A 72 7.77 26.50 -0.45
N GLU A 73 7.36 27.30 0.51
CA GLU A 73 7.50 28.74 0.49
C GLU A 73 8.40 29.22 1.62
N LYS A 74 9.10 30.34 1.38
CA LYS A 74 9.97 30.98 2.35
C LYS A 74 9.57 32.44 2.54
N THR A 75 9.61 32.93 3.76
CA THR A 75 9.45 34.35 4.10
C THR A 75 10.45 34.74 5.18
N ASP A 76 10.82 36.02 5.21
CA ASP A 76 11.58 36.56 6.34
C ASP A 76 10.73 36.48 7.61
N ALA A 77 11.37 36.19 8.75
CA ALA A 77 10.69 36.20 10.04
C ALA A 77 10.25 37.63 10.42
N ASP A 78 9.29 37.73 11.35
CA ASP A 78 8.85 39.01 11.90
C ASP A 78 10.04 39.83 12.43
N PHE A 79 9.96 41.16 12.37
CA PHE A 79 11.08 42.08 12.64
C PHE A 79 11.78 41.82 13.99
N ASN A 80 11.03 41.35 14.99
CA ASN A 80 11.54 41.05 16.32
C ASN A 80 12.26 39.68 16.42
N THR A 81 12.29 38.88 15.36
CA THR A 81 12.89 37.54 15.31
C THR A 81 13.86 37.41 14.14
N LEU A 82 15.12 37.13 14.42
CA LEU A 82 16.09 36.81 13.38
C LEU A 82 15.83 35.40 12.84
N GLY A 83 15.52 35.28 11.55
CA GLY A 83 15.35 33.98 10.91
C GLY A 83 14.60 34.02 9.58
N ILE A 84 14.45 32.83 8.98
CA ILE A 84 13.65 32.59 7.78
C ILE A 84 12.59 31.56 8.15
N GLN A 85 11.33 31.85 7.83
CA GLN A 85 10.23 30.92 8.02
C GLN A 85 10.03 30.12 6.74
N PHE A 86 9.78 28.82 6.90
CA PHE A 86 9.43 27.91 5.81
C PHE A 86 8.05 27.34 6.08
N ARG A 87 7.21 27.28 5.05
CA ARG A 87 5.98 26.48 5.08
C ARG A 87 5.97 25.52 3.91
N GLY A 88 5.53 24.30 4.18
CA GLY A 88 5.32 23.26 3.17
C GLY A 88 3.87 22.83 3.20
N PHE A 89 3.22 22.74 2.04
CA PHE A 89 1.86 22.21 1.92
C PHE A 89 1.72 21.33 0.68
N ILE A 90 0.81 20.36 0.75
CA ILE A 90 0.36 19.54 -0.37
C ILE A 90 -1.12 19.29 -0.19
N ASP A 91 -1.90 19.62 -1.21
CA ASP A 91 -3.34 19.49 -1.19
C ASP A 91 -3.75 18.19 -1.89
N PHE A 92 -4.00 17.15 -1.10
CA PHE A 92 -4.44 15.86 -1.60
C PHE A 92 -5.57 15.28 -0.74
N GLY A 93 -6.39 14.44 -1.37
CA GLY A 93 -7.45 13.69 -0.72
C GLY A 93 -7.30 12.19 -0.96
N VAL A 94 -7.71 11.38 0.01
CA VAL A 94 -7.78 9.92 -0.10
C VAL A 94 -9.18 9.46 0.25
N ARG A 95 -9.76 8.59 -0.59
CA ARG A 95 -11.08 8.00 -0.35
C ARG A 95 -11.11 6.52 -0.75
N GLU A 96 -11.92 5.76 -0.03
CA GLU A 96 -12.30 4.40 -0.40
C GLU A 96 -13.30 4.43 -1.56
N GLN A 97 -13.14 3.52 -2.52
CA GLN A 97 -13.97 3.45 -3.73
C GLN A 97 -14.88 2.22 -3.70
N ASP A 98 -14.37 1.05 -4.10
CA ASP A 98 -15.12 -0.21 -4.04
C ASP A 98 -14.52 -1.14 -2.97
N TYR A 99 -15.34 -1.52 -1.99
CA TYR A 99 -14.95 -2.43 -0.91
C TYR A 99 -14.50 -3.82 -1.40
N ARG A 100 -14.90 -4.23 -2.61
CA ARG A 100 -14.49 -5.50 -3.23
C ARG A 100 -13.09 -5.43 -3.83
N GLY A 101 -12.53 -4.22 -3.98
CA GLY A 101 -11.20 -3.99 -4.54
C GLY A 101 -10.07 -4.41 -3.60
N ALA A 102 -10.35 -4.65 -2.32
CA ALA A 102 -9.36 -5.10 -1.35
C ALA A 102 -9.94 -6.03 -0.30
N VAL A 103 -9.09 -6.90 0.26
CA VAL A 103 -9.44 -7.72 1.42
C VAL A 103 -8.30 -7.67 2.45
N LYS A 104 -8.68 -7.51 3.72
CA LYS A 104 -7.76 -7.60 4.86
C LYS A 104 -7.78 -9.02 5.43
N PHE A 105 -6.60 -9.60 5.59
CA PHE A 105 -6.40 -10.83 6.33
C PHE A 105 -5.76 -10.54 7.68
N LYS A 106 -6.29 -11.14 8.75
CA LYS A 106 -5.82 -10.91 10.12
C LYS A 106 -4.39 -11.43 10.37
N GLY A 107 -3.99 -12.48 9.65
CA GLY A 107 -2.67 -13.11 9.81
C GLY A 107 -2.51 -13.90 11.11
N GLU A 108 -3.61 -14.24 11.79
CA GLU A 108 -3.66 -15.08 12.98
C GLU A 108 -5.00 -15.82 13.04
N ALA A 109 -5.05 -16.89 13.86
CA ALA A 109 -6.21 -17.75 14.06
C ALA A 109 -7.36 -17.04 14.79
#